data_AF-A0A9N8CSJ8-F1
#
_entry.id   AF-A0A9N8CSJ8-F1
#
_cell.length_a   1.000
_cell.length_b   1.000
_cell.length_c   1.000
_cell.angle_alpha   90.00
_cell.angle_beta   90.00
_cell.angle_gamma   90.00
#
_symmetry.space_group_name_H-M   'P 1'
#
loop_
_entity.id
_entity.type
_entity.pdbx_description
1 polymer ?
#
loop_
_entity_poly.entity_id
_entity_poly.type
_entity_poly.pdbx_seq_one_letter_code
_entity_poly.pdbx_strand_id
1 'polypeptide(L)'
;MLPDLTALKQDGLDFSGTEQYPATDFTIAGIVASQCGLPLFAPTDLSGKKASLGFFSSSVCLGDILKNSGYETWFMQGADLRFADKDVFFKTHGIEHAWGLAESGLEKDFSAQNAWGLYDDMLLEKVWRKFEHLSRQKTPFALFTLTLDTHPPEGYIPTSCPVSYKKNGSEVDALTSVLCSQREIAKFIRRIQASPWASNTIIVLSSDHLVMQNMTAAVDYLNKMPRRNLFVVFRNGVTPKVIADKRSTLDNGATVLELMGGDNAIGLGRSSLSQPSLAAVFDDFKNKLLAWGPAIRSRWGIPESIKNFTVDTRRKLLRFDSFEYPIPALLEVSPGRVWPVVDDGNDVGMSLRNTLGFLPEGHKFIWIDQCLSIGPVWQPDSAVTTGWCVASGKAGSETHIEKITAEDYSGGMSEFPGKTNHERFQRIQARLLLSAKDVRYQSDRILFAAEGLPAFVKSITGVGHPEYWGRWSDANLSPAVAITYNQPLPAKFDVEIKAKAFGKNIGAPIPVSIGSCTHYLTLHAEAETVILHMTNPDRLDTLTIVPPYPELSNEGNYIGFPKSAPPRKLGIGLTELRIIPVND
;
A
#
# COMPACT_ATOMS: atom_id res chain seq x y z
N MET A 1 -20.49 7.70 23.28
CA MET A 1 -19.59 6.88 22.45
C MET A 1 -18.15 6.88 22.94
N LEU A 2 -17.58 8.00 23.41
CA LEU A 2 -16.17 8.09 23.84
C LEU A 2 -16.04 8.54 25.32
N PRO A 3 -16.49 7.75 26.30
CA PRO A 3 -16.58 8.20 27.70
C PRO A 3 -15.22 8.62 28.29
N ASP A 4 -14.15 7.85 28.06
CA ASP A 4 -12.85 8.11 28.66
C ASP A 4 -12.17 9.35 28.05
N LEU A 5 -12.23 9.49 26.72
CA LEU A 5 -11.73 10.70 26.04
C LEU A 5 -12.58 11.93 26.33
N THR A 6 -13.90 11.80 26.52
CA THR A 6 -14.77 12.92 26.89
C THR A 6 -14.38 13.47 28.26
N ALA A 7 -14.12 12.59 29.23
CA ALA A 7 -13.62 12.99 30.54
C ALA A 7 -12.22 13.62 30.44
N LEU A 8 -11.30 12.96 29.71
CA LEU A 8 -9.92 13.44 29.56
C LEU A 8 -9.85 14.83 28.92
N LYS A 9 -10.68 15.12 27.92
CA LYS A 9 -10.70 16.40 27.21
C LYS A 9 -10.94 17.62 28.12
N GLN A 10 -11.57 17.41 29.27
CA GLN A 10 -11.81 18.47 30.26
C GLN A 10 -10.50 18.99 30.89
N ASP A 11 -9.41 18.23 30.80
CA ASP A 11 -8.11 18.57 31.35
C ASP A 11 -7.20 19.34 30.37
N GLY A 12 -7.68 19.69 29.18
CA GLY A 12 -6.87 20.27 28.10
C GLY A 12 -7.46 21.50 27.40
N LEU A 13 -6.71 22.03 26.44
CA LEU A 13 -7.21 22.98 25.44
C LEU A 13 -7.94 22.20 24.34
N ASP A 14 -9.26 22.29 24.33
CA ASP A 14 -10.14 21.58 23.41
C ASP A 14 -10.54 22.48 22.24
N PHE A 15 -9.97 22.24 21.06
CA PHE A 15 -10.29 23.00 19.86
C PHE A 15 -11.44 22.35 19.09
N SER A 16 -12.64 22.40 19.69
CA SER A 16 -13.85 21.71 19.22
C SER A 16 -14.37 22.16 17.84
N GLY A 17 -13.91 23.31 17.33
CA GLY A 17 -14.28 23.83 16.00
C GLY A 17 -13.51 23.26 14.81
N THR A 18 -12.78 22.14 14.98
CA THR A 18 -11.90 21.58 13.94
C THR A 18 -12.68 20.83 12.85
N GLU A 19 -12.75 21.43 11.67
CA GLU A 19 -13.44 20.87 10.50
C GLU A 19 -12.49 20.12 9.56
N GLN A 20 -13.03 19.10 8.89
CA GLN A 20 -12.34 18.39 7.81
C GLN A 20 -12.61 19.09 6.47
N TYR A 21 -11.57 19.21 5.65
CA TYR A 21 -11.64 19.82 4.32
C TYR A 21 -11.20 18.82 3.23
N PRO A 22 -11.43 19.11 1.93
CA PRO A 22 -10.98 18.23 0.86
C PRO A 22 -9.47 17.96 0.92
N ALA A 23 -9.07 16.73 0.60
CA ALA A 23 -7.67 16.31 0.63
C ALA A 23 -7.02 16.39 2.03
N THR A 24 -7.82 16.23 3.08
CA THR A 24 -7.38 16.00 4.48
C THR A 24 -8.17 14.84 5.11
N ASP A 25 -8.71 13.95 4.28
CA ASP A 25 -9.84 13.06 4.59
C ASP A 25 -9.50 11.57 4.58
N PHE A 26 -8.20 11.25 4.62
CA PHE A 26 -7.62 9.91 4.79
C PHE A 26 -6.29 10.02 5.53
N THR A 27 -5.82 8.94 6.16
CA THR A 27 -4.76 8.99 7.17
C THR A 27 -3.50 9.78 6.79
N ILE A 28 -2.86 9.49 5.66
CA ILE A 28 -1.66 10.22 5.25
C ILE A 28 -1.97 11.69 4.92
N ALA A 29 -3.16 12.00 4.40
CA ALA A 29 -3.60 13.38 4.19
C ALA A 29 -3.83 14.12 5.51
N GLY A 30 -4.37 13.46 6.54
CA GLY A 30 -4.50 14.01 7.88
C GLY A 30 -3.15 14.28 8.55
N ILE A 31 -2.18 13.37 8.37
CA ILE A 31 -0.80 13.55 8.85
C ILE A 31 -0.16 14.75 8.15
N VAL A 32 -0.22 14.83 6.82
CA VAL A 32 0.37 15.94 6.05
C VAL A 32 -0.32 17.26 6.39
N ALA A 33 -1.66 17.28 6.50
CA ALA A 33 -2.41 18.46 6.91
C ALA A 33 -1.98 18.95 8.29
N SER A 34 -1.90 18.04 9.27
CA SER A 34 -1.56 18.39 10.65
C SER A 34 -0.09 18.77 10.83
N GLN A 35 0.84 18.20 10.06
CA GLN A 35 2.27 18.48 10.20
C GLN A 35 2.77 19.61 9.28
N CYS A 36 2.24 19.73 8.07
CA CYS A 36 2.72 20.68 7.06
C CYS A 36 1.78 21.86 6.83
N GLY A 37 0.55 21.80 7.38
CA GLY A 37 -0.48 22.80 7.10
C GLY A 37 -0.87 22.86 5.62
N LEU A 38 -0.77 21.74 4.90
CA LEU A 38 -1.09 21.64 3.47
C LEU A 38 -2.09 20.50 3.21
N PRO A 39 -3.11 20.69 2.36
CA PRO A 39 -3.94 19.59 1.91
C PRO A 39 -3.14 18.68 0.98
N LEU A 40 -3.34 17.38 1.13
CA LEU A 40 -2.69 16.38 0.30
C LEU A 40 -3.50 16.15 -0.96
N PHE A 41 -3.49 17.14 -1.87
CA PHE A 41 -4.00 16.94 -3.23
C PHE A 41 -3.06 16.00 -3.97
N ALA A 42 -3.11 14.74 -3.59
CA ALA A 42 -2.32 13.70 -4.21
C ALA A 42 -2.71 13.69 -5.69
N PRO A 43 -1.73 13.80 -6.59
CA PRO A 43 -2.01 13.77 -8.01
C PRO A 43 -2.61 12.44 -8.46
N THR A 44 -2.55 11.40 -7.63
CA THR A 44 -3.26 10.13 -7.79
C THR A 44 -3.46 9.39 -6.45
N ASP A 45 -4.10 8.22 -6.49
CA ASP A 45 -4.21 7.27 -5.36
C ASP A 45 -2.84 6.93 -4.73
N LEU A 46 -2.76 7.05 -3.41
CA LEU A 46 -1.58 6.81 -2.58
C LEU A 46 -1.68 5.41 -2.00
N SER A 47 -1.53 4.41 -2.87
CA SER A 47 -1.65 3.00 -2.53
C SER A 47 -0.30 2.27 -2.34
N GLY A 48 0.80 3.01 -2.18
CA GLY A 48 2.16 2.44 -2.09
C GLY A 48 2.80 2.10 -3.45
N LYS A 49 2.03 2.23 -4.55
CA LYS A 49 2.45 1.87 -5.92
C LYS A 49 3.10 3.01 -6.72
N LYS A 50 3.41 4.17 -6.13
CA LYS A 50 3.81 5.35 -6.91
C LYS A 50 5.08 5.96 -6.37
N ALA A 51 6.13 5.77 -7.16
CA ALA A 51 7.47 6.10 -6.76
C ALA A 51 7.62 7.58 -6.40
N SER A 52 8.01 7.78 -5.14
CA SER A 52 8.89 8.81 -4.60
C SER A 52 9.06 10.08 -5.43
N LEU A 53 7.96 10.79 -5.66
CA LEU A 53 8.03 12.21 -5.99
C LEU A 53 8.46 13.07 -4.77
N GLY A 54 8.67 12.43 -3.62
CA GLY A 54 8.73 13.09 -2.32
C GLY A 54 7.34 13.62 -1.96
N PHE A 55 6.99 13.58 -0.68
CA PHE A 55 5.85 14.36 -0.24
C PHE A 55 6.32 15.80 -0.17
N PHE A 56 5.77 16.70 -0.99
CA PHE A 56 6.03 18.14 -0.92
C PHE A 56 7.48 18.52 -0.56
N SER A 57 8.47 17.97 -1.25
CA SER A 57 9.90 18.04 -0.86
C SER A 57 10.47 19.48 -0.79
N SER A 58 9.77 20.45 -1.38
CA SER A 58 10.10 21.88 -1.31
C SER A 58 9.37 22.64 -0.18
N SER A 59 8.56 21.97 0.62
CA SER A 59 7.80 22.53 1.73
C SER A 59 8.44 22.18 3.07
N VAL A 60 8.25 23.05 4.05
CA VAL A 60 8.71 22.84 5.44
C VAL A 60 7.54 22.35 6.28
N CYS A 61 7.73 21.24 6.98
CA CYS A 61 6.75 20.66 7.91
C CYS A 61 7.24 20.74 9.36
N LEU A 62 6.35 20.46 10.31
CA LEU A 62 6.65 20.47 11.74
C LEU A 62 7.84 19.56 12.09
N GLY A 63 7.94 18.37 11.48
CA GLY A 63 9.08 17.46 11.68
C GLY A 63 10.43 18.11 11.31
N ASP A 64 10.49 18.81 10.17
CA ASP A 64 11.68 19.54 9.73
C ASP A 64 12.09 20.63 10.73
N ILE A 65 11.12 21.40 11.22
CA ILE A 65 11.33 22.47 12.20
C ILE A 65 11.86 21.89 13.51
N LEU A 66 11.24 20.82 14.01
CA LEU A 66 11.62 20.18 15.27
C LEU A 66 13.03 19.58 15.19
N LYS A 67 13.33 18.84 14.12
CA LYS A 67 14.67 18.28 13.86
C LYS A 67 15.73 19.38 13.81
N ASN A 68 15.48 20.45 13.05
CA ASN A 68 16.41 21.58 12.96
C ASN A 68 16.53 22.36 14.27
N SER A 69 15.55 22.22 15.18
CA SER A 69 15.59 22.78 16.53
C SER A 69 16.25 21.84 17.57
N GLY A 70 16.84 20.73 17.12
CA GLY A 70 17.57 19.78 17.97
C GLY A 70 16.71 18.74 18.67
N TYR A 71 15.45 18.57 18.27
CA TYR A 71 14.60 17.48 18.78
C TYR A 71 14.93 16.17 18.07
N GLU A 72 15.07 15.09 18.85
CA GLU A 72 15.07 13.73 18.31
C GLU A 72 13.64 13.36 17.88
N THR A 73 13.44 12.99 16.63
CA THR A 73 12.10 12.81 16.04
C THR A 73 11.77 11.35 15.77
N TRP A 74 10.67 10.87 16.37
CA TRP A 74 10.20 9.49 16.27
C TRP A 74 8.78 9.42 15.74
N PHE A 75 8.52 8.48 14.83
CA PHE A 75 7.17 8.09 14.45
C PHE A 75 6.97 6.60 14.70
N MET A 76 5.93 6.23 15.44
CA MET A 76 5.59 4.84 15.76
C MET A 76 4.16 4.51 15.32
N GLN A 77 3.97 3.41 14.58
CA GLN A 77 2.64 2.89 14.22
C GLN A 77 2.60 1.37 14.26
N GLY A 78 1.39 0.80 14.24
CA GLY A 78 1.20 -0.65 14.15
C GLY A 78 1.40 -1.23 12.74
N ALA A 79 1.18 -0.42 11.70
CA ALA A 79 1.22 -0.84 10.30
C ALA A 79 2.64 -0.85 9.71
N ASP A 80 2.81 -1.52 8.56
CA ASP A 80 4.01 -1.43 7.74
C ASP A 80 4.24 0.03 7.30
N LEU A 81 5.48 0.51 7.38
CA LEU A 81 5.83 1.90 7.06
C LEU A 81 5.65 2.23 5.57
N ARG A 82 5.68 1.23 4.68
CA ARG A 82 5.46 1.43 3.24
C ARG A 82 3.99 1.72 2.91
N PHE A 83 3.07 1.44 3.84
CA PHE A 83 1.66 1.73 3.63
C PHE A 83 1.40 3.22 3.48
N ALA A 84 0.73 3.57 2.37
CA ALA A 84 0.43 4.93 1.94
C ALA A 84 1.67 5.83 1.79
N ASP A 85 2.82 5.23 1.42
CA ASP A 85 4.11 5.91 1.21
C ASP A 85 4.57 6.74 2.43
N LYS A 86 4.18 6.30 3.65
CA LYS A 86 4.51 7.00 4.90
C LYS A 86 6.00 7.05 5.16
N ASP A 87 6.73 5.98 4.84
CA ASP A 87 8.19 5.93 4.89
C ASP A 87 8.85 7.03 4.05
N VAL A 88 8.33 7.29 2.84
CA VAL A 88 8.77 8.39 1.97
C VAL A 88 8.48 9.73 2.63
N PHE A 89 7.27 9.95 3.17
CA PHE A 89 6.92 11.18 3.89
C PHE A 89 7.86 11.43 5.08
N PHE A 90 8.03 10.44 5.97
CA PHE A 90 8.87 10.55 7.16
C PHE A 90 10.33 10.84 6.82
N LYS A 91 10.89 10.15 5.82
CA LYS A 91 12.25 10.38 5.34
C LYS A 91 12.41 11.78 4.71
N THR A 92 11.36 12.29 4.07
CA THR A 92 11.36 13.62 3.45
C THR A 92 11.26 14.74 4.49
N HIS A 93 10.47 14.54 5.55
CA HIS A 93 10.06 15.60 6.48
C HIS A 93 10.56 15.44 7.92
N GLY A 94 11.88 15.30 8.06
CA GLY A 94 12.55 15.50 9.34
C GLY A 94 12.22 14.47 10.43
N ILE A 95 11.63 13.32 10.10
CA ILE A 95 11.48 12.19 11.04
C ILE A 95 12.71 11.30 10.93
N GLU A 96 13.53 11.28 11.98
CA GLU A 96 14.81 10.55 12.00
C GLU A 96 14.62 9.05 12.23
N HIS A 97 13.59 8.70 13.00
CA HIS A 97 13.33 7.33 13.38
C HIS A 97 11.87 6.96 13.15
N ALA A 98 11.62 6.10 12.16
CA ALA A 98 10.31 5.52 11.92
C ALA A 98 10.30 4.07 12.41
N TRP A 99 9.20 3.66 13.03
CA TRP A 99 9.01 2.32 13.57
C TRP A 99 7.61 1.82 13.23
N GLY A 100 7.53 0.67 12.56
CA GLY A 100 6.29 -0.01 12.19
C GLY A 100 6.34 -1.50 12.50
N LEU A 101 5.50 -2.26 11.80
CA LEU A 101 5.37 -3.70 12.03
C LEU A 101 6.69 -4.47 11.83
N ALA A 102 7.45 -4.18 10.77
CA ALA A 102 8.71 -4.86 10.50
C ALA A 102 9.76 -4.56 11.58
N GLU A 103 9.86 -3.31 12.03
CA GLU A 103 10.78 -2.89 13.08
C GLU A 103 10.37 -3.41 14.47
N SER A 104 9.14 -3.93 14.60
CA SER A 104 8.65 -4.51 15.84
C SER A 104 9.16 -5.92 16.12
N GLY A 105 9.60 -6.64 15.09
CA GLY A 105 9.95 -8.07 15.15
C GLY A 105 8.77 -9.00 15.40
N LEU A 106 7.54 -8.51 15.24
CA LEU A 106 6.29 -9.25 15.47
C LEU A 106 5.56 -9.58 14.16
N GLU A 107 6.19 -9.44 13.01
CA GLU A 107 5.57 -9.68 11.70
C GLU A 107 5.08 -11.12 11.52
N LYS A 108 5.64 -12.07 12.29
CA LYS A 108 5.25 -13.49 12.33
C LYS A 108 4.34 -13.86 13.50
N ASP A 109 4.11 -12.94 14.44
CA ASP A 109 3.19 -13.15 15.56
C ASP A 109 1.79 -12.72 15.13
N PHE A 110 1.04 -13.63 14.53
CA PHE A 110 -0.32 -13.35 14.07
C PHE A 110 -1.34 -13.15 15.21
N SER A 111 -0.96 -13.40 16.47
CA SER A 111 -1.80 -13.07 17.63
C SER A 111 -1.67 -11.61 18.07
N ALA A 112 -0.56 -10.96 17.69
CA ALA A 112 -0.24 -9.59 18.03
C ALA A 112 -0.75 -8.56 17.00
N GLN A 113 -1.27 -9.01 15.87
CA GLN A 113 -1.60 -8.17 14.72
C GLN A 113 -2.95 -8.55 14.08
N ASN A 114 -3.55 -7.57 13.42
CA ASN A 114 -4.67 -7.74 12.53
C ASN A 114 -4.24 -7.52 11.06
N ALA A 115 -5.19 -7.44 10.12
CA ALA A 115 -4.91 -7.30 8.69
C ALA A 115 -4.14 -6.01 8.32
N TRP A 116 -4.10 -5.01 9.20
CA TRP A 116 -3.40 -3.74 8.99
C TRP A 116 -2.10 -3.61 9.76
N GLY A 117 -1.87 -4.42 10.79
CA GLY A 117 -0.71 -4.31 11.67
C GLY A 117 -1.03 -4.59 13.14
N LEU A 118 -0.16 -4.13 14.05
CA LEU A 118 -0.31 -4.35 15.49
C LEU A 118 -1.60 -3.71 16.04
N TYR A 119 -2.24 -4.40 16.98
CA TYR A 119 -3.35 -3.84 17.76
C TYR A 119 -2.92 -2.62 18.60
N ASP A 120 -3.84 -1.71 18.89
CA ASP A 120 -3.55 -0.44 19.56
C ASP A 120 -3.03 -0.64 20.99
N ASP A 121 -3.50 -1.66 21.71
CA ASP A 121 -3.05 -1.98 23.07
C ASP A 121 -1.56 -2.37 23.08
N MET A 122 -1.12 -3.16 22.10
CA MET A 122 0.27 -3.54 21.92
C MET A 122 1.13 -2.38 21.43
N LEU A 123 0.63 -1.58 20.48
CA LEU A 123 1.32 -0.39 19.98
C LEU A 123 1.56 0.60 21.12
N LEU A 124 0.51 0.97 21.87
CA LEU A 124 0.60 2.01 22.91
C LEU A 124 1.47 1.58 24.10
N GLU A 125 1.56 0.30 24.42
CA GLU A 125 2.52 -0.20 25.41
C GLU A 125 3.98 -0.04 24.93
N LYS A 126 4.26 -0.29 23.64
CA LYS A 126 5.60 -0.05 23.07
C LYS A 126 5.93 1.44 23.00
N VAL A 127 4.96 2.27 22.63
CA VAL A 127 5.10 3.73 22.61
C VAL A 127 5.35 4.27 24.02
N TRP A 128 4.66 3.74 25.04
CA TRP A 128 4.95 4.10 26.44
C TRP A 128 6.40 3.81 26.81
N ARG A 129 6.92 2.61 26.50
CA ARG A 129 8.31 2.25 26.81
C ARG A 129 9.29 3.17 26.09
N LYS A 130 9.00 3.55 24.85
CA LYS A 130 9.82 4.49 24.08
C LYS A 130 9.77 5.89 24.71
N PHE A 131 8.58 6.39 25.05
CA PHE A 131 8.41 7.66 25.77
C PHE A 131 9.22 7.68 27.08
N GLU A 132 9.10 6.63 27.90
CA GLU A 132 9.84 6.52 29.17
C GLU A 132 11.36 6.51 28.95
N HIS A 133 11.83 5.77 27.93
CA HIS A 133 13.24 5.74 27.57
C HIS A 133 13.75 7.12 27.12
N LEU A 134 13.07 7.75 26.17
CA LEU A 134 13.44 9.07 25.65
C LEU A 134 13.40 10.14 26.76
N SER A 135 12.41 10.08 27.66
CA SER A 135 12.28 11.05 28.74
C SER A 135 13.38 10.95 29.81
N ARG A 136 14.06 9.80 29.90
CA ARG A 136 15.27 9.64 30.74
C ARG A 136 16.51 10.22 30.05
N GLN A 137 16.48 10.37 28.73
CA GLN A 137 17.51 11.08 27.98
C GLN A 137 17.27 12.58 28.15
N LYS A 138 18.34 13.36 28.35
CA LYS A 138 18.23 14.81 28.55
C LYS A 138 18.03 15.59 27.23
N THR A 139 17.88 14.87 26.11
CA THR A 139 17.67 15.42 24.77
C THR A 139 16.18 15.65 24.55
N PRO A 140 15.74 16.81 24.04
CA PRO A 140 14.34 17.02 23.68
C PRO A 140 13.94 16.06 22.55
N PHE A 141 12.70 15.58 22.59
CA PHE A 141 12.21 14.63 21.59
C PHE A 141 10.76 14.94 21.19
N ALA A 142 10.41 14.52 19.98
CA ALA A 142 9.05 14.51 19.47
C ALA A 142 8.67 13.08 19.11
N LEU A 143 7.65 12.53 19.77
CA LEU A 143 7.17 11.16 19.56
C LEU A 143 5.76 11.21 18.98
N PHE A 144 5.66 10.91 17.70
CA PHE A 144 4.40 10.79 16.97
C PHE A 144 3.91 9.35 17.00
N THR A 145 2.60 9.15 17.14
CA THR A 145 2.00 7.81 17.15
C THR A 145 0.68 7.80 16.38
N LEU A 146 0.45 6.73 15.61
CA LEU A 146 -0.78 6.51 14.85
C LEU A 146 -1.42 5.18 15.23
N THR A 147 -2.63 5.25 15.79
CA THR A 147 -3.49 4.11 16.11
C THR A 147 -4.18 3.55 14.87
N LEU A 148 -4.65 2.31 14.94
CA LEU A 148 -5.04 1.49 13.79
C LEU A 148 -6.36 0.72 13.98
N ASP A 149 -6.75 0.36 15.21
CA ASP A 149 -7.86 -0.57 15.43
C ASP A 149 -9.21 -0.09 14.90
N THR A 150 -9.38 1.22 14.70
CA THR A 150 -10.61 1.81 14.17
C THR A 150 -10.73 1.75 12.63
N HIS A 151 -9.83 1.04 11.96
CA HIS A 151 -9.78 0.98 10.50
C HIS A 151 -10.96 0.22 9.87
N PRO A 152 -11.55 0.71 8.76
CA PRO A 152 -12.62 0.00 8.04
C PRO A 152 -12.23 -1.39 7.51
N PRO A 153 -13.23 -2.27 7.24
CA PRO A 153 -14.68 -1.99 7.24
C PRO A 153 -15.39 -2.10 8.59
N GLU A 154 -14.89 -2.97 9.49
CA GLU A 154 -15.57 -3.32 10.75
C GLU A 154 -14.74 -2.94 11.99
N GLY A 155 -13.54 -2.39 11.82
CA GLY A 155 -12.59 -2.22 12.93
C GLY A 155 -12.03 -3.55 13.44
N TYR A 156 -11.05 -3.45 14.32
CA TYR A 156 -10.28 -4.57 14.85
C TYR A 156 -10.33 -4.50 16.37
N ILE A 157 -10.90 -5.53 16.99
CA ILE A 157 -11.08 -5.59 18.43
C ILE A 157 -9.96 -6.47 18.99
N PRO A 158 -9.05 -5.93 19.83
CA PRO A 158 -8.05 -6.75 20.47
C PRO A 158 -8.71 -7.71 21.46
N THR A 159 -8.12 -8.90 21.64
CA THR A 159 -8.61 -9.91 22.60
C THR A 159 -8.64 -9.40 24.04
N SER A 160 -7.85 -8.38 24.35
CA SER A 160 -7.80 -7.70 25.64
C SER A 160 -8.99 -6.76 25.89
N CYS A 161 -9.79 -6.42 24.87
CA CYS A 161 -10.87 -5.45 25.03
C CYS A 161 -12.04 -6.00 25.87
N PRO A 162 -12.35 -5.38 27.02
CA PRO A 162 -13.36 -5.92 27.94
C PRO A 162 -14.77 -5.38 27.69
N VAL A 163 -14.97 -4.59 26.63
CA VAL A 163 -16.21 -3.85 26.37
C VAL A 163 -16.72 -4.15 24.97
N SER A 164 -18.04 -4.12 24.80
CA SER A 164 -18.69 -4.16 23.49
C SER A 164 -19.72 -3.06 23.36
N TYR A 165 -19.80 -2.46 22.17
CA TYR A 165 -20.83 -1.51 21.83
C TYR A 165 -22.04 -2.25 21.26
N LYS A 166 -23.21 -2.07 21.89
CA LYS A 166 -24.46 -2.70 21.46
C LYS A 166 -25.45 -1.66 20.96
N LYS A 167 -26.01 -1.91 19.78
CA LYS A 167 -27.10 -1.13 19.20
C LYS A 167 -28.31 -2.05 19.02
N ASN A 168 -29.43 -1.71 19.64
CA ASN A 168 -30.66 -2.52 19.63
C ASN A 168 -30.42 -3.98 20.07
N GLY A 169 -29.50 -4.20 21.02
CA GLY A 169 -29.15 -5.53 21.53
C GLY A 169 -28.09 -6.28 20.73
N SER A 170 -27.78 -5.85 19.50
CA SER A 170 -26.73 -6.46 18.66
C SER A 170 -25.41 -5.74 18.79
N GLU A 171 -24.31 -6.49 18.78
CA GLU A 171 -22.95 -5.92 18.77
C GLU A 171 -22.66 -5.23 17.45
N VAL A 172 -21.89 -4.14 17.51
CA VAL A 172 -21.44 -3.39 16.34
C VAL A 172 -19.93 -3.26 16.42
N ASP A 173 -19.20 -4.15 15.76
CA ASP A 173 -17.74 -4.28 15.87
C ASP A 173 -17.02 -2.95 15.57
N ALA A 174 -17.51 -2.22 14.57
CA ALA A 174 -16.98 -0.91 14.19
C ALA A 174 -17.03 0.11 15.33
N LEU A 175 -18.06 0.06 16.16
CA LEU A 175 -18.21 0.98 17.29
C LEU A 175 -17.56 0.42 18.57
N THR A 176 -17.45 -0.92 18.67
CA THR A 176 -16.70 -1.59 19.72
C THR A 176 -15.20 -1.28 19.60
N SER A 177 -14.60 -1.42 18.42
CA SER A 177 -13.19 -1.08 18.19
C SER A 177 -12.87 0.37 18.56
N VAL A 178 -13.74 1.33 18.20
CA VAL A 178 -13.64 2.73 18.63
C VAL A 178 -13.70 2.86 20.15
N LEU A 179 -14.58 2.12 20.83
CA LEU A 179 -14.70 2.14 22.29
C LEU A 179 -13.48 1.52 23.00
N CYS A 180 -12.86 0.50 22.40
CA CYS A 180 -11.62 -0.11 22.87
C CYS A 180 -10.43 0.83 22.69
N SER A 181 -10.24 1.34 21.47
CA SER A 181 -9.11 2.22 21.11
C SER A 181 -9.14 3.51 21.94
N GLN A 182 -10.30 4.16 22.11
CA GLN A 182 -10.41 5.38 22.92
C GLN A 182 -10.04 5.16 24.40
N ARG A 183 -10.29 3.95 24.93
CA ARG A 183 -9.92 3.59 26.30
C ARG A 183 -8.41 3.41 26.45
N GLU A 184 -7.75 2.73 25.51
CA GLU A 184 -6.29 2.56 25.55
C GLU A 184 -5.57 3.89 25.33
N ILE A 185 -6.07 4.77 24.44
CA ILE A 185 -5.54 6.13 24.28
C ILE A 185 -5.67 6.92 25.58
N ALA A 186 -6.84 6.90 26.23
CA ALA A 186 -7.05 7.62 27.48
C ALA A 186 -6.12 7.12 28.60
N LYS A 187 -5.95 5.79 28.71
CA LYS A 187 -5.02 5.15 29.65
C LYS A 187 -3.58 5.55 29.37
N PHE A 188 -3.15 5.57 28.12
CA PHE A 188 -1.81 6.00 27.71
C PHE A 188 -1.55 7.46 28.10
N ILE A 189 -2.45 8.39 27.78
CA ILE A 189 -2.30 9.81 28.13
C ILE A 189 -2.26 10.00 29.65
N ARG A 190 -3.16 9.36 30.41
CA ARG A 190 -3.15 9.42 31.87
C ARG A 190 -1.85 8.88 32.46
N ARG A 191 -1.27 7.84 31.86
CA ARG A 191 0.03 7.29 32.27
C ARG A 191 1.17 8.29 32.07
N ILE A 192 1.15 9.06 30.97
CA ILE A 192 2.10 10.17 30.75
C ILE A 192 1.87 11.28 31.78
N GLN A 193 0.63 11.71 31.99
CA GLN A 193 0.29 12.77 32.94
C GLN A 193 0.66 12.42 34.40
N ALA A 194 0.61 11.14 34.76
CA ALA A 194 1.04 10.64 36.07
C ALA A 194 2.54 10.41 36.19
N SER A 195 3.31 10.55 35.10
CA SER A 195 4.75 10.29 35.09
C SER A 195 5.56 11.48 35.64
N PRO A 196 6.82 11.27 36.08
CA PRO A 196 7.72 12.35 36.50
C PRO A 196 8.02 13.39 35.40
N TRP A 197 7.75 13.06 34.13
CA TRP A 197 8.05 13.90 32.96
C TRP A 197 6.87 14.72 32.48
N ALA A 198 5.69 14.58 33.12
CA ALA A 198 4.46 15.26 32.72
C ALA A 198 4.60 16.78 32.63
N SER A 199 5.32 17.40 33.58
CA SER A 199 5.50 18.86 33.63
C SER A 199 6.31 19.42 32.46
N ASN A 200 7.11 18.58 31.80
CA ASN A 200 7.97 18.93 30.67
C ASN A 200 7.48 18.31 29.35
N THR A 201 6.21 17.89 29.29
CA THR A 201 5.63 17.22 28.11
C THR A 201 4.40 17.99 27.61
N ILE A 202 4.34 18.26 26.31
CA ILE A 202 3.12 18.67 25.62
C ILE A 202 2.53 17.42 24.98
N ILE A 203 1.28 17.07 25.32
CA ILE A 203 0.57 15.92 24.75
C ILE A 203 -0.47 16.45 23.79
N VAL A 204 -0.47 15.95 22.56
CA VAL A 204 -1.43 16.34 21.53
C VAL A 204 -2.24 15.11 21.14
N LEU A 205 -3.57 15.20 21.28
CA LEU A 205 -4.51 14.19 20.81
C LEU A 205 -5.25 14.74 19.60
N SER A 206 -5.05 14.14 18.43
CA SER A 206 -5.64 14.57 17.17
C SER A 206 -6.27 13.40 16.41
N SER A 207 -7.42 13.62 15.79
CA SER A 207 -7.90 12.78 14.69
C SER A 207 -7.06 13.05 13.44
N ASP A 208 -6.85 12.02 12.63
CA ASP A 208 -6.35 12.16 11.26
C ASP A 208 -7.49 12.61 10.32
N HIS A 209 -8.65 11.93 10.38
CA HIS A 209 -9.85 12.26 9.62
C HIS A 209 -11.14 11.72 10.27
N LEU A 210 -12.27 12.10 9.67
CA LEU A 210 -13.60 11.58 9.97
C LEU A 210 -13.77 10.18 9.38
N VAL A 211 -14.65 9.38 10.00
CA VAL A 211 -15.00 8.05 9.50
C VAL A 211 -15.33 8.04 8.01
N MET A 212 -14.68 7.15 7.26
CA MET A 212 -14.82 6.96 5.82
C MET A 212 -16.04 6.10 5.46
N GLN A 213 -16.57 6.23 4.25
CA GLN A 213 -17.80 5.55 3.81
C GLN A 213 -17.72 4.02 3.82
N ASN A 214 -16.52 3.45 3.74
CA ASN A 214 -16.27 2.01 3.77
C ASN A 214 -16.39 1.40 5.19
N MET A 215 -16.61 2.20 6.23
CA MET A 215 -16.94 1.71 7.58
C MET A 215 -18.46 1.44 7.71
N THR A 216 -18.96 0.51 6.91
CA THR A 216 -20.40 0.36 6.62
C THR A 216 -21.28 0.17 7.85
N ALA A 217 -20.78 -0.51 8.90
CA ALA A 217 -21.54 -0.75 10.12
C ALA A 217 -21.80 0.52 10.97
N ALA A 218 -21.07 1.61 10.74
CA ALA A 218 -21.12 2.83 11.57
C ALA A 218 -21.55 4.09 10.81
N VAL A 219 -21.23 4.18 9.51
CA VAL A 219 -21.28 5.42 8.71
C VAL A 219 -22.69 6.01 8.59
N ASP A 220 -23.70 5.18 8.32
CA ASP A 220 -25.08 5.65 8.08
C ASP A 220 -25.67 6.38 9.29
N TYR A 221 -25.21 6.03 10.48
CA TYR A 221 -25.63 6.69 11.72
C TYR A 221 -24.79 7.92 12.02
N LEU A 222 -23.47 7.81 11.91
CA LEU A 222 -22.55 8.92 12.25
C LEU A 222 -22.68 10.11 11.29
N ASN A 223 -22.98 9.87 10.01
CA ASN A 223 -23.18 10.93 9.02
C ASN A 223 -24.43 11.79 9.26
N LYS A 224 -25.36 11.34 10.13
CA LYS A 224 -26.56 12.10 10.51
C LYS A 224 -26.28 13.13 11.60
N MET A 225 -25.06 13.16 12.14
CA MET A 225 -24.66 14.06 13.22
C MET A 225 -23.65 15.10 12.72
N PRO A 226 -23.52 16.26 13.39
CA PRO A 226 -22.39 17.14 13.19
C PRO A 226 -21.07 16.39 13.43
N ARG A 227 -20.15 16.44 12.46
CA ARG A 227 -18.85 15.77 12.53
C ARG A 227 -17.72 16.79 12.57
N ARG A 228 -16.80 16.59 13.50
CA ARG A 228 -15.59 17.38 13.71
C ARG A 228 -14.42 16.46 14.02
N ASN A 229 -13.23 16.83 13.58
CA ASN A 229 -12.01 16.14 13.97
C ASN A 229 -11.68 16.53 15.42
N LEU A 230 -11.18 15.57 16.20
CA LEU A 230 -10.70 15.85 17.55
C LEU A 230 -9.35 16.57 17.46
N PHE A 231 -9.16 17.64 18.23
CA PHE A 231 -7.84 18.23 18.48
C PHE A 231 -7.81 18.81 19.89
N VAL A 232 -7.02 18.19 20.77
CA VAL A 232 -6.89 18.56 22.17
C VAL A 232 -5.41 18.62 22.52
N VAL A 233 -5.00 19.68 23.22
CA VAL A 233 -3.62 19.82 23.71
C VAL A 233 -3.60 19.86 25.22
N PHE A 234 -2.79 19.00 25.84
CA PHE A 234 -2.52 18.98 27.26
C PHE A 234 -1.11 19.52 27.50
N ARG A 235 -1.00 20.57 28.32
CA ARG A 235 0.27 21.18 28.68
C ARG A 235 0.20 21.71 30.10
N ASN A 236 1.23 21.41 30.89
CA ASN A 236 1.34 21.94 32.24
C ASN A 236 1.45 23.49 32.22
N GLY A 237 0.76 24.16 33.14
CA GLY A 237 0.74 25.63 33.22
C GLY A 237 -0.25 26.32 32.25
N VAL A 238 -1.02 25.56 31.48
CA VAL A 238 -2.10 26.09 30.63
C VAL A 238 -3.45 25.74 31.24
N THR A 239 -4.33 26.74 31.39
CA THR A 239 -5.69 26.53 31.90
C THR A 239 -6.54 25.80 30.87
N PRO A 240 -7.16 24.65 31.23
CA PRO A 240 -8.08 23.94 30.36
C PRO A 240 -9.25 24.83 29.92
N LYS A 241 -9.61 24.77 28.63
CA LYS A 241 -10.76 25.50 28.08
C LYS A 241 -11.18 24.92 26.74
N VAL A 242 -12.45 25.15 26.40
CA VAL A 242 -13.00 24.87 25.06
C VAL A 242 -12.82 26.10 24.18
N ILE A 243 -12.22 25.91 23.01
CA ILE A 243 -12.04 26.90 21.94
C ILE A 243 -12.87 26.42 20.75
N ALA A 244 -14.07 26.98 20.61
CA ALA A 244 -15.05 26.53 19.62
C ALA A 244 -14.94 27.25 18.27
N ASP A 245 -13.94 28.13 18.10
CA ASP A 245 -13.73 28.88 16.86
C ASP A 245 -13.51 27.96 15.67
N LYS A 246 -14.08 28.35 14.52
CA LYS A 246 -13.95 27.60 13.27
C LYS A 246 -12.49 27.50 12.88
N ARG A 247 -12.00 26.27 12.68
CA ARG A 247 -10.62 25.97 12.28
C ARG A 247 -10.53 24.70 11.44
N SER A 248 -9.33 24.37 10.97
CA SER A 248 -9.05 23.20 10.15
C SER A 248 -7.97 22.32 10.77
N THR A 249 -7.90 21.04 10.39
CA THR A 249 -6.73 20.18 10.66
C THR A 249 -5.42 20.81 10.18
N LEU A 250 -5.46 21.66 9.14
CA LEU A 250 -4.29 22.41 8.64
C LEU A 250 -3.64 23.30 9.72
N ASP A 251 -4.41 23.72 10.73
CA ASP A 251 -3.96 24.62 11.78
C ASP A 251 -3.23 23.92 12.94
N ASN A 252 -3.27 22.57 12.99
CA ASN A 252 -2.77 21.79 14.12
C ASN A 252 -1.28 22.02 14.36
N GLY A 253 -0.45 21.85 13.33
CA GLY A 253 1.01 21.99 13.44
C GLY A 253 1.43 23.40 13.87
N ALA A 254 0.82 24.43 13.29
CA ALA A 254 1.07 25.82 13.67
C ALA A 254 0.67 26.12 15.12
N THR A 255 -0.45 25.54 15.58
CA THR A 255 -0.92 25.69 16.97
C THR A 255 0.03 25.01 17.97
N VAL A 256 0.51 23.81 17.64
CA VAL A 256 1.50 23.10 18.47
C VAL A 256 2.82 23.86 18.48
N LEU A 257 3.28 24.35 17.34
CA LEU A 257 4.52 25.11 17.22
C LEU A 257 4.50 26.38 18.08
N GLU A 258 3.41 27.16 18.05
CA GLU A 258 3.27 28.34 18.92
C GLU A 258 3.26 27.95 20.41
N LEU A 259 2.59 26.85 20.78
CA LEU A 259 2.64 26.35 22.16
C LEU A 259 4.07 25.97 22.57
N MET A 260 4.89 25.49 21.65
CA MET A 260 6.31 25.18 21.92
C MET A 260 7.18 26.44 21.98
N GLY A 261 6.63 27.63 21.71
CA GLY A 261 7.35 28.90 21.67
C GLY A 261 7.96 29.24 20.31
N GLY A 262 7.56 28.52 19.25
CA GLY A 262 7.95 28.78 17.88
C GLY A 262 7.02 29.78 17.16
N ASP A 263 7.05 29.71 15.83
CA ASP A 263 6.19 30.53 14.96
C ASP A 263 4.70 30.10 15.03
N ASN A 264 3.82 30.93 14.46
CA ASN A 264 2.37 30.75 14.49
C ASN A 264 1.75 30.39 13.13
N ALA A 265 2.57 30.01 12.15
CA ALA A 265 2.12 29.57 10.83
C ALA A 265 3.01 28.43 10.27
N ILE A 266 2.38 27.46 9.61
CA ILE A 266 3.04 26.41 8.80
C ILE A 266 2.17 26.20 7.56
N GLY A 267 2.72 26.40 6.36
CA GLY A 267 1.94 26.33 5.12
C GLY A 267 0.69 27.24 5.14
N LEU A 268 -0.48 26.66 4.93
CA LEU A 268 -1.78 27.34 5.03
C LEU A 268 -2.33 27.38 6.46
N GLY A 269 -1.74 26.61 7.38
CA GLY A 269 -2.14 26.57 8.79
C GLY A 269 -1.84 27.86 9.54
N ARG A 270 -2.75 28.28 10.40
CA ARG A 270 -2.59 29.40 11.33
C ARG A 270 -2.87 28.94 12.74
N SER A 271 -1.99 29.29 13.68
CA SER A 271 -2.19 28.92 15.08
C SER A 271 -3.49 29.49 15.60
N SER A 272 -4.31 28.61 16.16
CA SER A 272 -5.63 28.97 16.70
C SER A 272 -5.55 29.66 18.08
N LEU A 273 -4.36 30.08 18.50
CA LEU A 273 -4.14 30.87 19.72
C LEU A 273 -4.04 32.37 19.42
N SER A 274 -3.33 32.72 18.35
CA SER A 274 -2.99 34.11 18.04
C SER A 274 -3.61 34.64 16.75
N GLN A 275 -4.12 33.77 15.88
CA GLN A 275 -4.65 34.16 14.57
C GLN A 275 -5.95 33.43 14.21
N PRO A 276 -6.85 34.07 13.44
CA PRO A 276 -7.98 33.36 12.86
C PRO A 276 -7.49 32.34 11.82
N SER A 277 -8.08 31.15 11.84
CA SER A 277 -7.87 30.15 10.79
C SER A 277 -8.25 30.69 9.42
N LEU A 278 -7.55 30.28 8.36
CA LEU A 278 -7.99 30.59 6.99
C LEU A 278 -9.40 30.03 6.70
N ALA A 279 -9.80 28.94 7.39
CA ALA A 279 -11.15 28.40 7.32
C ALA A 279 -12.22 29.34 7.91
N ALA A 280 -11.84 30.22 8.84
CA ALA A 280 -12.70 31.26 9.40
C ALA A 280 -12.67 32.55 8.57
N VAL A 281 -11.56 32.85 7.89
CA VAL A 281 -11.39 34.07 7.08
C VAL A 281 -12.12 33.97 5.73
N PHE A 282 -12.13 32.80 5.09
CA PHE A 282 -12.82 32.59 3.83
C PHE A 282 -14.21 31.95 4.04
N ASP A 283 -15.27 32.63 3.61
CA ASP A 283 -16.65 32.12 3.68
C ASP A 283 -16.81 30.75 3.01
N ASP A 284 -16.22 30.59 1.82
CA ASP A 284 -16.17 29.33 1.07
C ASP A 284 -14.73 28.81 0.96
N PHE A 285 -14.14 28.52 2.13
CA PHE A 285 -12.78 27.98 2.20
C PHE A 285 -12.63 26.66 1.44
N LYS A 286 -13.69 25.83 1.39
CA LYS A 286 -13.68 24.56 0.65
C LYS A 286 -13.40 24.77 -0.84
N ASN A 287 -14.17 25.62 -1.51
CA ASN A 287 -13.95 25.86 -2.95
C ASN A 287 -12.67 26.65 -3.20
N LYS A 288 -12.26 27.52 -2.27
CA LYS A 288 -10.96 28.20 -2.35
C LYS A 288 -9.80 27.21 -2.33
N LEU A 289 -9.83 26.22 -1.42
CA LEU A 289 -8.80 25.19 -1.30
C LEU A 289 -8.71 24.34 -2.56
N LEU A 290 -9.87 23.95 -3.14
CA LEU A 290 -9.93 23.21 -4.41
C LEU A 290 -9.35 24.03 -5.57
N ALA A 291 -9.63 25.33 -5.63
CA ALA A 291 -9.08 26.23 -6.65
C ALA A 291 -7.55 26.38 -6.55
N TRP A 292 -6.96 26.27 -5.36
CA TRP A 292 -5.51 26.22 -5.16
C TRP A 292 -4.89 24.86 -5.47
N GLY A 293 -5.69 23.81 -5.69
CA GLY A 293 -5.24 22.45 -5.93
C GLY A 293 -4.14 22.29 -7.00
N PRO A 294 -4.21 22.95 -8.18
CA PRO A 294 -3.15 22.89 -9.18
C PRO A 294 -1.80 23.43 -8.68
N ALA A 295 -1.79 24.56 -7.97
CA ALA A 295 -0.58 25.18 -7.44
C ALA A 295 0.01 24.39 -6.27
N ILE A 296 -0.83 23.70 -5.50
CA ILE A 296 -0.38 22.79 -4.44
C ILE A 296 0.22 21.53 -5.07
N ARG A 297 -0.41 20.96 -6.11
CA ARG A 297 0.10 19.78 -6.84
C ARG A 297 1.47 20.02 -7.46
N SER A 298 1.77 21.22 -7.95
CA SER A 298 3.09 21.50 -8.52
C SER A 298 4.24 21.40 -7.50
N ARG A 299 3.95 21.45 -6.19
CA ARG A 299 4.93 21.29 -5.11
C ARG A 299 5.40 19.85 -4.90
N TRP A 300 4.78 18.87 -5.57
CA TRP A 300 5.22 17.47 -5.56
C TRP A 300 6.44 17.19 -6.44
N GLY A 301 6.98 18.18 -7.17
CA GLY A 301 8.17 17.96 -8.01
C GLY A 301 7.92 17.01 -9.18
N ILE A 302 6.70 17.01 -9.75
CA ILE A 302 6.34 16.16 -10.89
C ILE A 302 7.11 16.63 -12.13
N PRO A 303 7.80 15.74 -12.88
CA PRO A 303 8.48 16.13 -14.09
C PRO A 303 7.50 16.68 -15.15
N GLU A 304 7.86 17.78 -15.80
CA GLU A 304 7.02 18.43 -16.81
C GLU A 304 7.21 17.86 -18.22
N SER A 305 8.37 17.26 -18.49
CA SER A 305 8.70 16.71 -19.80
C SER A 305 9.72 15.58 -19.68
N ILE A 306 9.83 14.77 -20.73
CA ILE A 306 10.83 13.71 -20.85
C ILE A 306 11.26 13.63 -22.31
N LYS A 307 12.57 13.64 -22.53
CA LYS A 307 13.17 13.49 -23.87
C LYS A 307 13.84 12.14 -24.03
N ASN A 308 14.67 11.78 -23.06
CA ASN A 308 15.42 10.53 -23.03
C ASN A 308 15.25 9.88 -21.65
N PHE A 309 15.44 8.57 -21.58
CA PHE A 309 15.44 7.82 -20.33
C PHE A 309 16.46 6.68 -20.41
N THR A 310 16.90 6.22 -19.24
CA THR A 310 17.73 5.03 -19.11
C THR A 310 17.08 4.01 -18.20
N VAL A 311 17.28 2.73 -18.49
CA VAL A 311 16.81 1.62 -17.65
C VAL A 311 18.00 0.79 -17.21
N ASP A 312 18.19 0.69 -15.90
CA ASP A 312 19.17 -0.16 -15.24
C ASP A 312 18.44 -1.40 -14.72
N THR A 313 18.57 -2.51 -15.44
CA THR A 313 17.83 -3.75 -15.13
C THR A 313 18.39 -4.48 -13.92
N ARG A 314 19.64 -4.21 -13.53
CA ARG A 314 20.28 -4.81 -12.35
C ARG A 314 19.80 -4.13 -11.08
N ARG A 315 19.82 -2.79 -11.04
CA ARG A 315 19.29 -2.01 -9.92
C ARG A 315 17.78 -1.87 -9.96
N LYS A 316 17.15 -2.28 -11.07
CA LYS A 316 15.72 -2.14 -11.34
C LYS A 316 15.27 -0.68 -11.24
N LEU A 317 15.96 0.20 -11.96
CA LEU A 317 15.69 1.64 -11.96
C LEU A 317 15.48 2.18 -13.38
N LEU A 318 14.45 3.00 -13.52
CA LEU A 318 14.22 3.92 -14.61
C LEU A 318 14.74 5.31 -14.20
N ARG A 319 15.52 5.95 -15.04
CA ARG A 319 16.02 7.32 -14.81
C ARG A 319 15.72 8.22 -15.98
N PHE A 320 15.37 9.47 -15.70
CA PHE A 320 15.36 10.55 -16.68
C PHE A 320 15.51 11.89 -15.98
N ASP A 321 16.25 12.81 -16.58
CA ASP A 321 16.68 14.07 -15.96
C ASP A 321 17.28 13.83 -14.55
N SER A 322 16.71 14.42 -13.50
CA SER A 322 17.10 14.18 -12.10
C SER A 322 16.19 13.18 -11.36
N PHE A 323 15.29 12.51 -12.08
CA PHE A 323 14.31 11.60 -11.50
C PHE A 323 14.73 10.15 -11.62
N GLU A 324 14.54 9.40 -10.53
CA GLU A 324 14.75 7.96 -10.47
C GLU A 324 13.48 7.27 -9.96
N TYR A 325 13.07 6.20 -10.64
CA TYR A 325 11.89 5.42 -10.30
C TYR A 325 12.21 3.91 -10.38
N PRO A 326 11.73 3.06 -9.46
CA PRO A 326 11.82 1.62 -9.59
C PRO A 326 11.06 1.10 -10.81
N ILE A 327 11.51 -0.02 -11.38
CA ILE A 327 10.77 -0.77 -12.41
C ILE A 327 10.21 -2.09 -11.84
N PRO A 328 9.07 -2.58 -12.35
CA PRO A 328 8.28 -2.08 -13.49
C PRO A 328 7.67 -0.69 -13.33
N ALA A 329 7.56 0.03 -14.43
CA ALA A 329 7.04 1.41 -14.45
C ALA A 329 6.30 1.73 -15.75
N LEU A 330 5.23 2.50 -15.63
CA LEU A 330 4.51 3.16 -16.70
C LEU A 330 4.65 4.68 -16.52
N LEU A 331 5.23 5.36 -17.51
CA LEU A 331 5.21 6.81 -17.62
C LEU A 331 4.07 7.21 -18.53
N GLU A 332 3.05 7.91 -18.00
CA GLU A 332 2.04 8.57 -18.83
C GLU A 332 2.54 9.97 -19.18
N VAL A 333 2.63 10.29 -20.47
CA VAL A 333 3.24 11.52 -20.95
C VAL A 333 2.18 12.39 -21.63
N SER A 334 1.96 13.56 -21.03
CA SER A 334 1.00 14.59 -21.46
C SER A 334 1.70 15.96 -21.57
N PRO A 335 1.14 16.93 -22.30
CA PRO A 335 1.74 18.27 -22.37
C PRO A 335 1.94 18.87 -20.97
N GLY A 336 3.20 19.20 -20.63
CA GLY A 336 3.58 19.79 -19.34
C GLY A 336 3.55 18.83 -18.14
N ARG A 337 3.44 17.52 -18.36
CA ARG A 337 3.44 16.53 -17.27
C ARG A 337 3.83 15.14 -17.73
N VAL A 338 4.80 14.55 -17.02
CA VAL A 338 5.20 13.15 -17.07
C VAL A 338 4.81 12.49 -15.76
N TRP A 339 3.94 11.49 -15.86
CA TRP A 339 3.32 10.85 -14.71
C TRP A 339 3.87 9.45 -14.52
N PRO A 340 4.73 9.20 -13.51
CA PRO A 340 5.19 7.86 -13.20
C PRO A 340 4.14 7.06 -12.42
N VAL A 341 3.93 5.82 -12.84
CA VAL A 341 3.16 4.79 -12.13
C VAL A 341 4.10 3.59 -12.03
N VAL A 342 4.42 3.12 -10.83
CA VAL A 342 5.31 1.96 -10.68
C VAL A 342 4.51 0.75 -10.23
N ASP A 343 5.03 -0.43 -10.52
CA ASP A 343 4.58 -1.65 -9.85
C ASP A 343 5.73 -2.08 -8.96
N ASP A 344 5.49 -2.11 -7.66
CA ASP A 344 6.41 -2.66 -6.69
C ASP A 344 6.15 -4.16 -6.46
N GLY A 345 5.24 -4.76 -7.24
CA GLY A 345 4.88 -6.18 -7.18
C GLY A 345 3.73 -6.50 -6.22
N ASN A 346 3.02 -5.51 -5.70
CA ASN A 346 2.18 -5.68 -4.50
C ASN A 346 0.65 -5.76 -4.72
N ASP A 347 0.12 -6.00 -5.93
CA ASP A 347 -1.30 -6.35 -6.26
C ASP A 347 -2.46 -5.55 -5.58
N VAL A 348 -2.19 -4.43 -4.92
CA VAL A 348 -3.17 -3.64 -4.14
C VAL A 348 -3.90 -2.55 -4.94
N GLY A 349 -3.70 -2.54 -6.27
CA GLY A 349 -4.28 -1.56 -7.20
C GLY A 349 -4.24 -2.10 -8.63
N MET A 350 -4.79 -1.35 -9.59
CA MET A 350 -4.75 -1.76 -11.01
C MET A 350 -3.32 -2.05 -11.46
N SER A 351 -3.11 -3.14 -12.21
CA SER A 351 -1.81 -3.44 -12.81
C SER A 351 -1.41 -2.34 -13.80
N LEU A 352 -0.11 -2.21 -14.10
CA LEU A 352 0.36 -1.23 -15.09
C LEU A 352 -0.34 -1.41 -16.44
N ARG A 353 -0.61 -2.67 -16.82
CA ARG A 353 -1.41 -3.04 -18.00
C ARG A 353 -2.80 -2.39 -17.96
N ASN A 354 -3.53 -2.56 -16.87
CA ASN A 354 -4.86 -1.98 -16.71
C ASN A 354 -4.80 -0.43 -16.68
N THR A 355 -3.84 0.14 -15.96
CA THR A 355 -3.63 1.60 -15.91
C THR A 355 -3.42 2.18 -17.31
N LEU A 356 -2.57 1.56 -18.13
CA LEU A 356 -2.37 1.96 -19.53
C LEU A 356 -3.66 1.83 -20.36
N GLY A 357 -4.54 0.87 -20.04
CA GLY A 357 -5.85 0.73 -20.68
C GLY A 357 -6.79 1.92 -20.48
N PHE A 358 -6.61 2.70 -19.42
CA PHE A 358 -7.39 3.93 -19.17
C PHE A 358 -6.76 5.19 -19.76
N LEU A 359 -5.58 5.08 -20.38
CA LEU A 359 -4.90 6.21 -20.97
C LEU A 359 -5.71 6.75 -22.17
N PRO A 360 -6.02 8.08 -22.23
CA PRO A 360 -6.79 8.64 -23.32
C PRO A 360 -6.12 8.45 -24.68
N GLU A 361 -6.93 8.30 -25.73
CA GLU A 361 -6.42 8.21 -27.11
C GLU A 361 -5.52 9.41 -27.42
N GLY A 362 -4.32 9.11 -27.92
CA GLY A 362 -3.35 10.11 -28.29
C GLY A 362 -2.41 10.59 -27.20
N HIS A 363 -2.56 10.14 -25.96
CA HIS A 363 -1.53 10.36 -24.94
C HIS A 363 -0.32 9.45 -25.19
N LYS A 364 0.87 9.93 -24.83
CA LYS A 364 2.11 9.18 -24.99
C LYS A 364 2.37 8.32 -23.75
N PHE A 365 3.08 7.22 -23.91
CA PHE A 365 3.49 6.37 -22.79
C PHE A 365 4.85 5.71 -22.99
N ILE A 366 5.48 5.34 -21.87
CA ILE A 366 6.58 4.37 -21.79
C ILE A 366 6.19 3.36 -20.73
N TRP A 367 6.18 2.07 -21.05
CA TRP A 367 5.94 0.98 -20.12
C TRP A 367 7.15 0.05 -20.11
N ILE A 368 7.84 -0.03 -18.98
CA ILE A 368 8.94 -0.95 -18.72
C ILE A 368 8.45 -2.05 -17.80
N ASP A 369 8.52 -3.29 -18.26
CA ASP A 369 8.02 -4.46 -17.54
C ASP A 369 8.69 -5.73 -18.05
N GLN A 370 8.35 -6.87 -17.48
CA GLN A 370 8.68 -8.15 -18.08
C GLN A 370 8.04 -8.26 -19.47
N CYS A 371 8.79 -8.81 -20.43
CA CYS A 371 8.31 -9.08 -21.78
C CYS A 371 7.05 -9.95 -21.80
N LEU A 372 6.88 -10.81 -20.79
CA LEU A 372 5.69 -11.63 -20.60
C LEU A 372 4.42 -10.84 -20.23
N SER A 373 4.58 -9.63 -19.69
CA SER A 373 3.47 -8.71 -19.37
C SER A 373 3.11 -7.86 -20.59
N ILE A 374 4.13 -7.43 -21.35
CA ILE A 374 3.98 -6.52 -22.50
C ILE A 374 3.55 -7.26 -23.78
N GLY A 375 4.24 -8.35 -24.12
CA GLY A 375 4.12 -9.04 -25.42
C GLY A 375 2.67 -9.41 -25.78
N PRO A 376 1.92 -10.12 -24.89
CA PRO A 376 0.56 -10.59 -25.20
C PRO A 376 -0.44 -9.49 -25.58
N VAL A 377 -0.21 -8.23 -25.20
CA VAL A 377 -1.10 -7.11 -25.53
C VAL A 377 -1.08 -6.80 -27.03
N TRP A 378 0.12 -6.69 -27.62
CA TRP A 378 0.31 -6.28 -29.01
C TRP A 378 0.64 -7.44 -29.95
N GLN A 379 1.23 -8.51 -29.45
CA GLN A 379 1.66 -9.69 -30.20
C GLN A 379 1.07 -10.98 -29.58
N PRO A 380 -0.27 -11.13 -29.52
CA PRO A 380 -0.93 -12.23 -28.80
C PRO A 380 -0.64 -13.62 -29.37
N ASP A 381 -0.31 -13.70 -30.66
CA ASP A 381 -0.05 -14.96 -31.37
C ASP A 381 1.44 -15.36 -31.33
N SER A 382 2.31 -14.51 -30.77
CA SER A 382 3.74 -14.78 -30.65
C SER A 382 4.06 -15.53 -29.37
N ALA A 383 5.05 -16.41 -29.43
CA ALA A 383 5.58 -17.07 -28.24
C ALA A 383 6.09 -16.03 -27.24
N VAL A 384 5.70 -16.18 -25.98
CA VAL A 384 6.11 -15.26 -24.92
C VAL A 384 7.62 -15.33 -24.70
N THR A 385 8.23 -14.17 -24.54
CA THR A 385 9.65 -14.04 -24.16
C THR A 385 9.77 -13.61 -22.71
N THR A 386 10.83 -14.07 -22.05
CA THR A 386 11.21 -13.66 -20.69
C THR A 386 12.26 -12.53 -20.74
N GLY A 387 12.47 -11.88 -19.60
CA GLY A 387 13.36 -10.72 -19.47
C GLY A 387 12.60 -9.39 -19.51
N TRP A 388 13.34 -8.28 -19.52
CA TRP A 388 12.76 -6.94 -19.52
C TRP A 388 12.48 -6.44 -20.93
N CYS A 389 11.34 -5.78 -21.10
CA CYS A 389 10.95 -5.10 -22.32
C CYS A 389 10.54 -3.67 -22.02
N VAL A 390 10.65 -2.81 -23.04
CA VAL A 390 10.05 -1.49 -23.06
C VAL A 390 9.02 -1.44 -24.18
N ALA A 391 7.82 -1.00 -23.86
CA ALA A 391 6.79 -0.62 -24.82
C ALA A 391 6.61 0.89 -24.76
N SER A 392 6.74 1.57 -25.89
CA SER A 392 6.57 3.03 -25.94
C SER A 392 5.80 3.45 -27.18
N GLY A 393 5.04 4.52 -27.06
CA GLY A 393 4.19 4.96 -28.16
C GLY A 393 3.15 5.99 -27.76
N LYS A 394 2.17 6.14 -28.65
CA LYS A 394 0.99 6.98 -28.47
C LYS A 394 -0.25 6.08 -28.47
N ALA A 395 -1.11 6.19 -27.46
CA ALA A 395 -2.33 5.39 -27.37
C ALA A 395 -3.16 5.52 -28.66
N GLY A 396 -3.46 4.40 -29.31
CA GLY A 396 -4.14 4.34 -30.61
C GLY A 396 -3.22 4.40 -31.83
N SER A 397 -1.91 4.55 -31.68
CA SER A 397 -0.92 4.51 -32.78
C SER A 397 -0.18 3.17 -32.81
N GLU A 398 0.88 3.03 -33.62
CA GLU A 398 1.78 1.88 -33.51
C GLU A 398 2.58 1.98 -32.21
N THR A 399 2.78 0.84 -31.54
CA THR A 399 3.59 0.76 -30.32
C THR A 399 4.92 0.15 -30.69
N HIS A 400 6.01 0.81 -30.30
CA HIS A 400 7.33 0.25 -30.39
C HIS A 400 7.59 -0.64 -29.18
N ILE A 401 7.98 -1.89 -29.40
CA ILE A 401 8.29 -2.85 -28.35
C ILE A 401 9.71 -3.35 -28.58
N GLU A 402 10.55 -3.18 -27.58
CA GLU A 402 11.95 -3.61 -27.63
C GLU A 402 12.29 -4.44 -26.39
N LYS A 403 13.01 -5.54 -26.60
CA LYS A 403 13.58 -6.32 -25.50
C LYS A 403 14.87 -5.64 -25.03
N ILE A 404 14.96 -5.38 -23.73
CA ILE A 404 16.16 -4.82 -23.11
C ILE A 404 17.22 -5.92 -23.03
N THR A 405 18.26 -5.78 -23.84
CA THR A 405 19.36 -6.76 -23.95
C THR A 405 20.64 -6.33 -23.22
N ALA A 406 20.80 -5.03 -22.96
CA ALA A 406 21.91 -4.47 -22.18
C ALA A 406 21.48 -4.23 -20.73
N GLU A 407 22.43 -4.30 -19.78
CA GLU A 407 22.16 -3.96 -18.37
C GLU A 407 21.67 -2.51 -18.23
N ASP A 408 22.30 -1.61 -18.99
CA ASP A 408 21.95 -0.19 -19.12
C ASP A 408 21.37 0.08 -20.51
N TYR A 409 20.06 0.22 -20.58
CA TYR A 409 19.33 0.57 -21.81
C TYR A 409 19.07 2.07 -21.87
N SER A 410 19.08 2.66 -23.07
CA SER A 410 18.73 4.07 -23.30
C SER A 410 17.63 4.18 -24.36
N GLY A 411 16.59 4.95 -24.08
CA GLY A 411 15.48 5.20 -25.00
C GLY A 411 15.15 6.68 -25.16
N GLY A 412 14.53 7.04 -26.28
CA GLY A 412 14.12 8.41 -26.62
C GLY A 412 12.61 8.54 -26.86
N MET A 413 12.05 9.73 -26.62
CA MET A 413 10.62 10.06 -26.74
C MET A 413 10.26 10.88 -27.99
N SER A 414 11.26 11.23 -28.80
CA SER A 414 11.12 12.11 -29.97
C SER A 414 10.52 11.43 -31.21
N GLU A 415 10.42 10.10 -31.23
CA GLU A 415 10.13 9.32 -32.45
C GLU A 415 8.87 8.46 -32.33
N PHE A 416 7.71 9.03 -31.96
CA PHE A 416 6.42 8.34 -32.14
C PHE A 416 5.63 8.92 -33.33
N PRO A 417 6.12 8.75 -34.58
CA PRO A 417 5.37 9.14 -35.76
C PRO A 417 4.13 8.25 -35.88
N GLY A 418 2.98 8.84 -36.15
CA GLY A 418 1.74 8.09 -36.36
C GLY A 418 0.49 8.89 -36.01
N LYS A 419 -0.50 8.83 -36.90
CA LYS A 419 -1.87 9.25 -36.56
C LYS A 419 -2.50 8.17 -35.70
N THR A 420 -3.31 8.57 -34.73
CA THR A 420 -4.10 7.60 -33.97
C THR A 420 -5.16 6.99 -34.89
N ASN A 421 -5.49 5.72 -34.63
CA ASN A 421 -6.56 5.00 -35.28
C ASN A 421 -7.51 4.50 -34.18
N HIS A 422 -8.76 4.95 -34.22
CA HIS A 422 -9.72 4.69 -33.16
C HIS A 422 -10.07 3.21 -33.00
N GLU A 423 -10.20 2.45 -34.09
CA GLU A 423 -10.47 1.00 -34.03
C GLU A 423 -9.29 0.24 -33.39
N ARG A 424 -8.06 0.62 -33.73
CA ARG A 424 -6.85 0.09 -33.10
C ARG A 424 -6.82 0.44 -31.62
N PHE A 425 -7.14 1.68 -31.25
CA PHE A 425 -7.22 2.12 -29.86
C PHE A 425 -8.19 1.24 -29.07
N GLN A 426 -9.43 1.11 -29.54
CA GLN A 426 -10.45 0.28 -28.88
C GLN A 426 -10.01 -1.19 -28.73
N ARG A 427 -9.41 -1.77 -29.78
CA ARG A 427 -8.94 -3.17 -29.74
C ARG A 427 -7.83 -3.39 -28.72
N ILE A 428 -6.84 -2.49 -28.67
CA ILE A 428 -5.73 -2.59 -27.71
C ILE A 428 -6.23 -2.30 -26.29
N GLN A 429 -7.09 -1.30 -26.11
CA GLN A 429 -7.73 -1.01 -24.83
C GLN A 429 -8.49 -2.22 -24.29
N ALA A 430 -9.29 -2.90 -25.13
CA ALA A 430 -10.00 -4.11 -24.72
C ALA A 430 -9.07 -5.21 -24.20
N ARG A 431 -7.88 -5.38 -24.80
CA ARG A 431 -6.86 -6.35 -24.34
C ARG A 431 -6.18 -5.89 -23.05
N LEU A 432 -5.85 -4.61 -22.94
CA LEU A 432 -5.26 -4.02 -21.74
C LEU A 432 -6.20 -4.16 -20.52
N LEU A 433 -7.51 -4.12 -20.74
CA LEU A 433 -8.51 -4.20 -19.67
C LEU A 433 -9.06 -5.60 -19.39
N LEU A 434 -8.53 -6.65 -20.03
CA LEU A 434 -8.89 -8.04 -19.70
C LEU A 434 -8.57 -8.36 -18.24
N SER A 435 -9.44 -9.13 -17.58
CA SER A 435 -9.09 -9.68 -16.27
C SER A 435 -7.89 -10.63 -16.41
N ALA A 436 -7.06 -10.74 -15.37
CA ALA A 436 -5.90 -11.65 -15.40
C ALA A 436 -6.29 -13.09 -15.80
N LYS A 437 -7.47 -13.56 -15.39
CA LYS A 437 -7.99 -14.90 -15.72
C LYS A 437 -8.36 -15.09 -17.19
N ASP A 438 -8.59 -14.00 -17.93
CA ASP A 438 -8.96 -14.02 -19.35
C ASP A 438 -7.77 -13.78 -20.27
N VAL A 439 -6.65 -13.31 -19.72
CA VAL A 439 -5.40 -13.17 -20.48
C VAL A 439 -4.91 -14.56 -20.91
N ARG A 440 -4.63 -14.71 -22.21
CA ARG A 440 -4.04 -15.91 -22.80
C ARG A 440 -2.75 -15.57 -23.52
N TYR A 441 -1.80 -16.50 -23.50
CA TYR A 441 -0.53 -16.34 -24.19
C TYR A 441 -0.06 -17.64 -24.86
N GLN A 442 0.79 -17.52 -25.89
CA GLN A 442 1.39 -18.66 -26.56
C GLN A 442 2.70 -19.07 -25.88
N SER A 443 2.79 -20.34 -25.50
CA SER A 443 3.96 -20.93 -24.83
C SER A 443 3.85 -22.46 -24.90
N ASP A 444 4.97 -23.16 -24.75
CA ASP A 444 5.02 -24.61 -24.55
C ASP A 444 5.01 -25.03 -23.07
N ARG A 445 5.02 -24.05 -22.17
CA ARG A 445 5.07 -24.21 -20.72
C ARG A 445 4.20 -23.18 -20.00
N ILE A 446 3.83 -23.49 -18.76
CA ILE A 446 3.20 -22.57 -17.83
C ILE A 446 4.30 -21.71 -17.20
N LEU A 447 4.22 -20.40 -17.39
CA LEU A 447 5.03 -19.40 -16.70
C LEU A 447 4.20 -18.83 -15.55
N PHE A 448 4.50 -19.19 -14.31
CA PHE A 448 3.67 -18.78 -13.17
C PHE A 448 3.79 -17.28 -12.87
N ALA A 449 4.90 -16.64 -13.24
CA ALA A 449 5.07 -15.19 -13.13
C ALA A 449 4.14 -14.40 -14.08
N ALA A 450 3.50 -15.03 -15.06
CA ALA A 450 2.58 -14.36 -15.97
C ALA A 450 1.21 -14.11 -15.33
N GLU A 451 0.58 -12.96 -15.63
CA GLU A 451 -0.78 -12.64 -15.18
C GLU A 451 -1.82 -13.64 -15.71
N GLY A 452 -1.66 -14.08 -16.97
CA GLY A 452 -2.58 -14.97 -17.69
C GLY A 452 -2.22 -16.45 -17.68
N LEU A 453 -2.87 -17.20 -18.57
CA LEU A 453 -2.65 -18.64 -18.76
C LEU A 453 -2.16 -18.96 -20.18
N PRO A 454 -1.32 -19.99 -20.39
CA PRO A 454 -1.04 -20.47 -21.74
C PRO A 454 -2.32 -20.93 -22.45
N ALA A 455 -2.37 -20.80 -23.77
CA ALA A 455 -3.53 -21.17 -24.58
C ALA A 455 -3.98 -22.64 -24.43
N PHE A 456 -3.09 -23.54 -23.99
CA PHE A 456 -3.40 -24.96 -23.75
C PHE A 456 -3.95 -25.27 -22.35
N VAL A 457 -3.94 -24.29 -21.43
CA VAL A 457 -4.44 -24.44 -20.04
C VAL A 457 -5.84 -23.84 -19.93
N LYS A 458 -6.75 -24.61 -19.33
CA LYS A 458 -8.13 -24.19 -19.06
C LYS A 458 -8.22 -23.31 -17.82
N SER A 459 -7.63 -23.77 -16.71
CA SER A 459 -7.65 -23.07 -15.43
C SER A 459 -6.54 -23.55 -14.49
N ILE A 460 -6.12 -22.67 -13.58
CA ILE A 460 -5.28 -23.02 -12.43
C ILE A 460 -5.96 -22.51 -11.16
N THR A 461 -6.08 -23.36 -10.15
CA THR A 461 -6.61 -22.99 -8.81
C THR A 461 -5.57 -23.30 -7.73
N GLY A 462 -5.76 -22.75 -6.53
CA GLY A 462 -4.86 -22.97 -5.39
C GLY A 462 -3.53 -22.23 -5.46
N VAL A 463 -3.38 -21.26 -6.36
CA VAL A 463 -2.21 -20.38 -6.46
C VAL A 463 -2.60 -18.93 -6.21
N GLY A 464 -1.72 -18.17 -5.59
CA GLY A 464 -1.90 -16.74 -5.34
C GLY A 464 -1.68 -15.86 -6.58
N HIS A 465 -1.56 -14.56 -6.33
CA HIS A 465 -1.22 -13.57 -7.35
C HIS A 465 0.20 -13.81 -7.91
N PRO A 466 0.46 -13.41 -9.17
CA PRO A 466 1.79 -13.52 -9.78
C PRO A 466 2.79 -12.60 -9.10
N GLU A 467 4.00 -13.10 -8.91
CA GLU A 467 5.19 -12.38 -8.48
C GLU A 467 6.26 -12.50 -9.58
N TYR A 468 7.28 -11.63 -9.59
CA TYR A 468 8.28 -11.60 -10.68
C TYR A 468 9.02 -12.91 -10.92
N TRP A 469 9.10 -13.77 -9.90
CA TRP A 469 9.75 -15.07 -9.99
C TRP A 469 8.77 -16.22 -10.24
N GLY A 470 7.46 -16.07 -10.00
CA GLY A 470 6.51 -17.19 -9.99
C GLY A 470 5.21 -16.92 -9.21
N ARG A 471 4.60 -17.98 -8.67
CA ARG A 471 3.42 -17.91 -7.77
C ARG A 471 3.57 -18.89 -6.62
N TRP A 472 3.15 -18.48 -5.43
CA TRP A 472 2.96 -19.44 -4.34
C TRP A 472 1.66 -20.22 -4.47
N SER A 473 1.67 -21.49 -4.08
CA SER A 473 0.46 -22.20 -3.66
C SER A 473 -0.12 -21.53 -2.41
N ASP A 474 -1.44 -21.41 -2.32
CA ASP A 474 -2.10 -20.82 -1.15
C ASP A 474 -3.29 -21.67 -0.70
N ALA A 475 -3.12 -22.33 0.45
CA ALA A 475 -4.13 -23.20 1.03
C ALA A 475 -5.35 -22.44 1.59
N ASN A 476 -5.30 -21.11 1.68
CA ASN A 476 -6.51 -20.31 1.90
C ASN A 476 -7.43 -20.28 0.66
N LEU A 477 -6.86 -20.43 -0.54
CA LEU A 477 -7.60 -20.49 -1.80
C LEU A 477 -8.06 -21.91 -2.13
N SER A 478 -7.16 -22.87 -1.98
CA SER A 478 -7.45 -24.31 -2.14
C SER A 478 -6.29 -25.12 -1.55
N PRO A 479 -6.55 -26.24 -0.85
CA PRO A 479 -5.48 -27.08 -0.29
C PRO A 479 -4.57 -27.70 -1.35
N ALA A 480 -5.03 -27.77 -2.62
CA ALA A 480 -4.28 -28.28 -3.75
C ALA A 480 -4.16 -27.21 -4.85
N VAL A 481 -2.99 -27.18 -5.51
CA VAL A 481 -2.85 -26.56 -6.81
C VAL A 481 -3.42 -27.51 -7.85
N ALA A 482 -4.47 -27.10 -8.55
CA ALA A 482 -5.05 -27.91 -9.63
C ALA A 482 -4.87 -27.19 -10.97
N ILE A 483 -4.26 -27.88 -11.93
CA ILE A 483 -4.01 -27.40 -13.28
C ILE A 483 -4.86 -28.25 -14.23
N THR A 484 -5.89 -27.64 -14.80
CA THR A 484 -6.77 -28.28 -15.78
C THR A 484 -6.38 -27.82 -17.18
N TYR A 485 -6.17 -28.77 -18.07
CA TYR A 485 -5.76 -28.58 -19.46
C TYR A 485 -6.98 -28.57 -20.39
N ASN A 486 -6.85 -27.98 -21.58
CA ASN A 486 -7.94 -27.95 -22.57
C ASN A 486 -8.17 -29.31 -23.25
N GLN A 487 -7.19 -30.21 -23.15
CA GLN A 487 -7.22 -31.57 -23.67
C GLN A 487 -6.64 -32.53 -22.62
N PRO A 488 -7.07 -33.81 -22.62
CA PRO A 488 -6.41 -34.86 -21.86
C PRO A 488 -4.88 -34.86 -22.00
N LEU A 489 -4.17 -35.09 -20.89
CA LEU A 489 -2.72 -35.29 -20.94
C LEU A 489 -2.38 -36.65 -21.58
N PRO A 490 -1.17 -36.81 -22.17
CA PRO A 490 -0.75 -38.08 -22.77
C PRO A 490 -0.83 -39.26 -21.79
N ALA A 491 -0.86 -40.49 -22.30
CA ALA A 491 -0.89 -41.69 -21.45
C ALA A 491 0.42 -41.87 -20.63
N LYS A 492 1.54 -41.43 -21.18
CA LYS A 492 2.85 -41.31 -20.52
C LYS A 492 3.44 -39.95 -20.85
N PHE A 493 3.93 -39.25 -19.84
CA PHE A 493 4.54 -37.94 -20.00
C PHE A 493 5.45 -37.63 -18.82
N ASP A 494 6.39 -36.75 -19.07
CA ASP A 494 7.19 -36.14 -18.03
C ASP A 494 6.58 -34.80 -17.64
N VAL A 495 6.58 -34.53 -16.33
CA VAL A 495 6.28 -33.21 -15.77
C VAL A 495 7.61 -32.59 -15.35
N GLU A 496 8.08 -31.62 -16.13
CA GLU A 496 9.22 -30.79 -15.78
C GLU A 496 8.69 -29.59 -14.97
N ILE A 497 9.05 -29.52 -13.69
CA ILE A 497 8.57 -28.49 -12.76
C ILE A 497 9.78 -27.74 -12.20
N LYS A 498 9.78 -26.41 -12.36
CA LYS A 498 10.71 -25.53 -11.65
C LYS A 498 10.01 -24.91 -10.44
N ALA A 499 10.42 -25.29 -9.23
CA ALA A 499 9.74 -24.88 -8.00
C ALA A 499 10.66 -24.87 -6.77
N LYS A 500 10.19 -24.27 -5.68
CA LYS A 500 10.79 -24.27 -4.34
C LYS A 500 9.76 -24.66 -3.27
N ALA A 501 10.20 -25.16 -2.13
CA ALA A 501 9.35 -25.45 -0.98
C ALA A 501 9.39 -24.31 0.06
N PHE A 502 8.28 -24.17 0.79
CA PHE A 502 8.16 -23.25 1.92
C PHE A 502 8.02 -24.03 3.24
N GLY A 503 8.72 -23.55 4.28
CA GLY A 503 8.60 -24.06 5.64
C GLY A 503 8.85 -25.58 5.74
N LYS A 504 7.95 -26.28 6.42
CA LYS A 504 7.99 -27.73 6.65
C LYS A 504 7.84 -28.58 5.39
N ASN A 505 7.53 -27.98 4.23
CA ASN A 505 7.55 -28.71 2.96
C ASN A 505 8.99 -28.90 2.42
N ILE A 506 9.99 -28.19 2.96
CA ILE A 506 11.39 -28.34 2.53
C ILE A 506 11.87 -29.75 2.86
N GLY A 507 12.25 -30.51 1.82
CA GLY A 507 12.66 -31.91 1.93
C GLY A 507 11.52 -32.90 2.19
N ALA A 508 10.26 -32.43 2.29
CA ALA A 508 9.11 -33.31 2.48
C ALA A 508 8.61 -33.86 1.13
N PRO A 509 8.03 -35.07 1.09
CA PRO A 509 7.39 -35.59 -0.10
C PRO A 509 6.08 -34.85 -0.38
N ILE A 510 6.00 -34.19 -1.53
CA ILE A 510 4.83 -33.44 -2.00
C ILE A 510 4.11 -34.26 -3.08
N PRO A 511 2.88 -34.76 -2.82
CA PRO A 511 2.09 -35.47 -3.81
C PRO A 511 1.84 -34.64 -5.08
N VAL A 512 2.11 -35.25 -6.23
CA VAL A 512 1.72 -34.81 -7.57
C VAL A 512 0.90 -35.92 -8.20
N SER A 513 -0.36 -35.65 -8.51
CA SER A 513 -1.31 -36.68 -8.91
C SER A 513 -2.04 -36.35 -10.21
N ILE A 514 -2.36 -37.38 -10.97
CA ILE A 514 -3.35 -37.37 -12.05
C ILE A 514 -4.31 -38.54 -11.85
N GLY A 515 -5.55 -38.24 -11.45
CA GLY A 515 -6.49 -39.27 -11.02
C GLY A 515 -5.95 -40.08 -9.85
N SER A 516 -5.84 -41.40 -10.04
CA SER A 516 -5.31 -42.34 -9.04
C SER A 516 -3.78 -42.47 -9.06
N CYS A 517 -3.10 -41.99 -10.11
CA CYS A 517 -1.65 -42.08 -10.24
C CYS A 517 -0.99 -40.94 -9.46
N THR A 518 -0.17 -41.26 -8.45
CA THR A 518 0.51 -40.28 -7.59
C THR A 518 2.00 -40.54 -7.58
N HIS A 519 2.78 -39.48 -7.82
CA HIS A 519 4.22 -39.42 -7.63
C HIS A 519 4.55 -38.38 -6.56
N TYR A 520 5.77 -38.42 -6.03
CA TYR A 520 6.20 -37.51 -4.97
C TYR A 520 7.33 -36.62 -5.48
N LEU A 521 7.10 -35.32 -5.35
CA LEU A 521 8.08 -34.28 -5.59
C LEU A 521 8.79 -33.96 -4.27
N THR A 522 10.11 -33.87 -4.29
CA THR A 522 10.89 -33.34 -3.16
C THR A 522 11.55 -32.05 -3.60
N LEU A 523 11.32 -30.97 -2.86
CA LEU A 523 11.85 -29.63 -3.17
C LEU A 523 12.66 -29.08 -2.00
N HIS A 524 13.61 -28.22 -2.33
CA HIS A 524 14.39 -27.43 -1.39
C HIS A 524 13.92 -25.97 -1.29
N ALA A 525 14.56 -25.19 -0.41
CA ALA A 525 14.24 -23.78 -0.20
C ALA A 525 14.51 -22.92 -1.45
N GLU A 526 15.54 -23.29 -2.22
CA GLU A 526 15.88 -22.65 -3.49
C GLU A 526 15.14 -23.30 -4.65
N ALA A 527 14.87 -22.52 -5.69
CA ALA A 527 14.16 -23.01 -6.86
C ALA A 527 15.02 -23.98 -7.67
N GLU A 528 14.50 -25.18 -7.92
CA GLU A 528 15.16 -26.23 -8.69
C GLU A 528 14.20 -26.82 -9.73
N THR A 529 14.75 -27.47 -10.75
CA THR A 529 13.97 -28.17 -11.77
C THR A 529 13.99 -29.67 -11.48
N VAL A 530 12.79 -30.25 -11.31
CA VAL A 530 12.59 -31.68 -11.11
C VAL A 530 11.74 -32.24 -12.24
N ILE A 531 12.06 -33.46 -12.67
CA ILE A 531 11.29 -34.18 -13.68
C ILE A 531 10.59 -35.36 -13.00
N LEU A 532 9.26 -35.45 -13.17
CA LEU A 532 8.45 -36.56 -12.70
C LEU A 532 7.93 -37.35 -13.89
N HIS A 533 8.20 -38.66 -13.89
CA HIS A 533 7.70 -39.58 -14.90
C HIS A 533 6.29 -40.04 -14.52
N MET A 534 5.28 -39.62 -15.28
CA MET A 534 3.87 -39.84 -14.96
C MET A 534 3.21 -40.83 -15.92
N THR A 535 2.24 -41.58 -15.40
CA THR A 535 1.27 -42.36 -16.19
C THR A 535 -0.14 -41.81 -15.99
N ASN A 536 -0.94 -41.82 -17.05
CA ASN A 536 -2.33 -41.35 -17.06
C ASN A 536 -3.21 -42.32 -17.85
N PRO A 537 -3.50 -43.53 -17.29
CA PRO A 537 -4.25 -44.57 -17.99
C PRO A 537 -5.67 -44.11 -18.33
N ASP A 538 -6.26 -43.26 -17.49
CA ASP A 538 -7.63 -42.79 -17.62
C ASP A 538 -7.78 -41.57 -18.55
N ARG A 539 -6.67 -41.11 -19.18
CA ARG A 539 -6.64 -39.92 -20.07
C ARG A 539 -7.33 -38.71 -19.43
N LEU A 540 -6.97 -38.41 -18.20
CA LEU A 540 -7.45 -37.24 -17.47
C LEU A 540 -6.73 -35.97 -17.93
N ASP A 541 -7.34 -34.82 -17.64
CA ASP A 541 -6.91 -33.50 -18.06
C ASP A 541 -6.48 -32.61 -16.88
N THR A 542 -6.42 -33.15 -15.66
CA THR A 542 -6.18 -32.36 -14.46
C THR A 542 -5.05 -32.95 -13.64
N LEU A 543 -3.98 -32.16 -13.47
CA LEU A 543 -2.84 -32.44 -12.61
C LEU A 543 -3.02 -31.71 -11.28
N THR A 544 -2.84 -32.39 -10.15
CA THR A 544 -2.93 -31.80 -8.82
C THR A 544 -1.59 -31.88 -8.09
N ILE A 545 -1.23 -30.82 -7.37
CA ILE A 545 -0.06 -30.76 -6.48
C ILE A 545 -0.54 -30.36 -5.09
N VAL A 546 -0.25 -31.17 -4.07
CA VAL A 546 -0.80 -30.99 -2.71
C VAL A 546 0.34 -30.80 -1.71
N PRO A 547 0.74 -29.56 -1.37
CA PRO A 547 1.71 -29.32 -0.31
C PRO A 547 1.16 -29.84 1.03
N PRO A 548 1.82 -30.81 1.70
CA PRO A 548 1.26 -31.47 2.88
C PRO A 548 1.27 -30.58 4.14
N TYR A 549 2.17 -29.60 4.21
CA TYR A 549 2.37 -28.78 5.41
C TYR A 549 2.32 -27.28 5.10
N PRO A 550 1.19 -26.74 4.62
CA PRO A 550 1.12 -25.32 4.29
C PRO A 550 1.09 -24.47 5.57
N GLU A 551 1.87 -23.39 5.60
CA GLU A 551 2.11 -22.56 6.78
C GLU A 551 1.69 -21.10 6.56
N LEU A 552 1.19 -20.45 7.61
CA LEU A 552 0.84 -19.03 7.55
C LEU A 552 2.10 -18.20 7.36
N SER A 553 2.05 -17.29 6.38
CA SER A 553 3.15 -16.40 6.03
C SER A 553 2.62 -15.10 5.46
N ASN A 554 3.33 -14.01 5.76
CA ASN A 554 3.15 -12.74 5.07
C ASN A 554 4.12 -12.60 3.87
N GLU A 555 4.81 -13.67 3.48
CA GLU A 555 5.66 -13.64 2.28
C GLU A 555 4.82 -13.37 1.02
N GLY A 556 5.22 -12.33 0.28
CA GLY A 556 4.44 -11.80 -0.84
C GLY A 556 3.06 -11.26 -0.43
N ASN A 557 2.77 -11.09 0.87
CA ASN A 557 1.54 -10.44 1.35
C ASN A 557 1.84 -8.97 1.68
N TYR A 558 0.87 -8.10 1.44
CA TYR A 558 0.97 -6.69 1.80
C TYR A 558 0.00 -6.36 2.93
N ILE A 559 0.53 -6.03 4.10
CA ILE A 559 -0.26 -5.73 5.29
C ILE A 559 -0.75 -4.28 5.20
N GLY A 560 -2.04 -4.06 5.43
CA GLY A 560 -2.65 -2.73 5.31
C GLY A 560 -3.46 -2.48 4.03
N PHE A 561 -4.03 -3.49 3.38
CA PHE A 561 -5.12 -3.28 2.43
C PHE A 561 -6.26 -4.29 2.63
N PRO A 562 -7.54 -3.90 2.41
CA PRO A 562 -8.67 -4.79 2.64
C PRO A 562 -8.71 -6.03 1.74
N LYS A 563 -8.00 -6.00 0.59
CA LYS A 563 -7.94 -7.10 -0.38
C LYS A 563 -6.84 -8.12 -0.09
N SER A 564 -5.80 -7.72 0.64
CA SER A 564 -4.82 -8.64 1.25
C SER A 564 -5.38 -9.13 2.59
N ALA A 565 -6.47 -9.89 2.43
CA ALA A 565 -7.08 -10.75 3.42
C ALA A 565 -6.02 -11.73 3.98
N PRO A 566 -6.28 -12.39 5.12
CA PRO A 566 -5.32 -12.83 6.15
C PRO A 566 -4.02 -13.49 5.65
N PRO A 567 -2.98 -13.58 6.51
CA PRO A 567 -1.71 -14.24 6.19
C PRO A 567 -1.89 -15.47 5.29
N ARG A 568 -1.15 -15.50 4.18
CA ARG A 568 -1.27 -16.54 3.14
C ARG A 568 -0.84 -17.88 3.71
N LYS A 569 -1.47 -18.98 3.30
CA LYS A 569 -1.12 -20.30 3.81
C LYS A 569 -0.27 -21.04 2.77
N LEU A 570 1.03 -20.74 2.76
CA LEU A 570 1.98 -21.08 1.70
C LEU A 570 2.53 -22.50 1.83
N GLY A 571 2.80 -23.15 0.70
CA GLY A 571 3.33 -24.52 0.63
C GLY A 571 4.53 -24.68 -0.30
N ILE A 572 4.35 -24.36 -1.59
CA ILE A 572 5.40 -24.39 -2.62
C ILE A 572 5.33 -23.14 -3.50
N GLY A 573 6.48 -22.70 -4.00
CA GLY A 573 6.61 -21.62 -4.98
C GLY A 573 6.85 -22.21 -6.36
N LEU A 574 5.93 -21.98 -7.29
CA LEU A 574 5.97 -22.49 -8.67
C LEU A 574 6.51 -21.41 -9.60
N THR A 575 7.55 -21.73 -10.37
CA THR A 575 8.16 -20.82 -11.36
C THR A 575 7.71 -21.18 -12.77
N GLU A 576 7.94 -22.44 -13.17
CA GLU A 576 7.58 -22.96 -14.49
C GLU A 576 7.08 -24.40 -14.40
N LEU A 577 6.19 -24.80 -15.31
CA LEU A 577 5.80 -26.20 -15.49
C LEU A 577 5.61 -26.53 -16.96
N ARG A 578 6.17 -27.65 -17.42
CA ARG A 578 6.03 -28.16 -18.78
C ARG A 578 5.60 -29.63 -18.77
N ILE A 579 4.69 -29.97 -19.67
CA ILE A 579 4.34 -31.36 -19.98
C ILE A 579 5.12 -31.80 -21.22
N ILE A 580 5.86 -32.89 -21.12
CA ILE A 580 6.66 -33.46 -22.20
C ILE A 580 6.10 -34.85 -22.51
N PRO A 581 5.42 -35.06 -23.64
CA PRO A 581 4.97 -36.39 -24.04
C PRO A 581 6.17 -37.34 -24.17
N VAL A 582 6.07 -38.53 -23.59
CA VAL A 582 7.07 -39.58 -23.75
C VAL A 582 6.51 -40.59 -24.74
N ASN A 583 7.20 -40.77 -25.86
CA ASN A 583 6.85 -41.81 -26.83
C ASN A 583 7.18 -43.17 -26.21
N ASP A 584 6.32 -44.15 -26.47
CA ASP A 584 6.53 -45.55 -26.10
C ASP A 584 7.76 -46.16 -26.78
#